data_AF-A0A0M9EAJ8-F1
#
_entry.id   AF-A0A0M9EAJ8-F1
#
_cell.length_a   1.000
_cell.length_b   1.000
_cell.length_c   1.000
_cell.angle_alpha   90.00
_cell.angle_beta   90.00
_cell.angle_gamma   90.00
#
_symmetry.space_group_name_H-M   'P 1'
#
loop_
_entity.id
_entity.type
_entity.pdbx_description
1 polymer ?
#
loop_
_entity_poly.entity_id
_entity_poly.type
_entity_poly.pdbx_seq_one_letter_code
_entity_poly.pdbx_strand_id
1 'polypeptide(L)' 'IKMSGIDPDEIYISSCMANAKPGCPYASADEMAQIIENKTGKKVKLGTHEYH' A
#
# COMPACT_ATOMS: atom_id res chain seq x y z
N ILE A 1 14.17 12.02 -7.66
CA ILE A 1 13.48 11.34 -8.77
C ILE A 1 11.99 11.66 -8.65
N LYS A 2 11.40 12.30 -9.66
CA LYS A 2 9.97 12.61 -9.70
C LYS A 2 9.28 11.37 -10.29
N MET A 3 8.36 10.73 -9.56
CA MET A 3 7.67 9.50 -10.02
C MET A 3 6.62 9.75 -11.13
N SER A 4 6.37 11.01 -11.50
CA SER A 4 5.40 11.35 -12.54
C SER A 4 5.81 10.75 -13.89
N GLY A 5 5.12 9.69 -14.30
CA GLY A 5 5.31 9.01 -15.58
C GLY A 5 5.84 7.58 -15.49
N ILE A 6 6.14 7.06 -14.29
CA ILE A 6 6.50 5.65 -14.09
C ILE A 6 5.24 4.90 -13.68
N ASP A 7 4.82 3.94 -14.50
CA ASP A 7 3.71 3.03 -14.22
C ASP A 7 4.27 1.75 -13.58
N PRO A 8 4.10 1.54 -12.25
CA PRO A 8 4.62 0.35 -11.61
C PRO A 8 3.78 -0.88 -11.94
N ASP A 9 4.40 -2.04 -12.09
CA ASP A 9 3.68 -3.31 -12.26
C ASP A 9 2.95 -3.75 -10.99
N GLU A 10 3.54 -3.46 -9.82
CA GLU A 10 3.04 -3.86 -8.51
C GLU A 10 3.31 -2.78 -7.47
N ILE A 11 2.40 -2.66 -6.50
CA ILE A 11 2.48 -1.68 -5.41
C ILE A 11 2.71 -2.44 -4.10
N TYR A 12 3.79 -2.09 -3.40
CA TYR A 12 4.18 -2.73 -2.15
C TYR A 12 3.98 -1.76 -0.99
N ILE A 13 3.10 -2.12 -0.06
CA ILE A 13 2.84 -1.36 1.16
C ILE A 13 3.66 -1.98 2.29
N SER A 14 4.51 -1.15 2.90
CA SER A 14 5.39 -1.59 3.98
C SER A 14 4.62 -2.04 5.23
N SER A 15 5.25 -2.91 6.03
CA SER A 15 4.67 -3.38 7.29
C SER A 15 4.44 -2.25 8.31
N CYS A 16 5.19 -1.14 8.20
CA CYS A 16 4.97 0.08 8.98
C CYS A 16 3.60 0.72 8.72
N MET A 17 3.19 0.81 7.46
CA MET A 17 1.88 1.36 7.11
C MET A 17 0.77 0.34 7.36
N ALA A 18 1.01 -0.94 7.02
CA ALA A 18 0.02 -2.00 7.22
C ALA A 18 -0.32 -2.25 8.69
N ASN A 19 0.65 -2.07 9.61
CA ASN A 19 0.49 -2.31 11.04
C ASN A 19 0.52 -1.02 11.88
N ALA A 20 0.31 0.15 11.28
CA ALA A 20 0.36 1.42 11.99
C ALA A 20 -0.62 1.44 13.17
N LYS A 21 -0.15 1.88 14.35
CA LYS A 21 -0.95 2.03 15.57
C LYS A 21 -0.80 3.43 16.17
N PRO A 22 -1.89 4.12 16.57
CA PRO A 22 -3.29 3.71 16.36
C PRO A 22 -3.63 3.66 14.86
N GLY A 23 -4.43 2.67 14.46
CA GLY A 23 -4.86 2.55 13.07
C GLY A 23 -5.72 3.74 12.64
N CYS A 24 -5.89 3.94 11.33
CA CYS A 24 -6.81 4.96 10.84
C CYS A 24 -8.25 4.57 11.22
N PRO A 25 -9.03 5.46 11.87
CA PRO A 25 -10.40 5.14 12.31
C PRO A 25 -11.40 5.01 11.16
N TYR A 26 -11.00 5.40 9.95
CA TYR A 26 -11.87 5.43 8.76
C TYR A 26 -11.51 4.40 7.69
N ALA A 27 -10.37 3.72 7.84
CA ALA A 27 -9.92 2.74 6.85
C ALA A 27 -8.90 1.78 7.46
N SER A 28 -9.09 0.49 7.21
CA SER A 28 -8.08 -0.54 7.43
C SER A 28 -7.01 -0.51 6.33
N ALA A 29 -5.85 -1.15 6.60
CA ALA A 29 -4.80 -1.32 5.59
C ALA A 29 -5.30 -2.11 4.36
N ASP A 30 -6.21 -3.05 4.57
CA ASP A 30 -6.84 -3.84 3.50
C ASP A 30 -7.76 -2.99 2.62
N GLU A 31 -8.61 -2.16 3.24
CA GLU A 31 -9.46 -1.21 2.50
C GLU A 31 -8.63 -0.20 1.70
N MET A 32 -7.51 0.27 2.28
CA MET A 32 -6.58 1.14 1.55
C MET A 32 -5.94 0.42 0.38
N ALA A 33 -5.54 -0.85 0.53
CA ALA A 33 -5.03 -1.65 -0.57
C ALA A 33 -6.06 -1.77 -1.69
N GLN A 34 -7.29 -2.17 -1.38
CA GLN A 34 -8.37 -2.28 -2.36
C GLN A 34 -8.66 -0.96 -3.08
N ILE A 35 -8.67 0.18 -2.37
CA ILE A 35 -8.87 1.50 -2.98
C ILE A 35 -7.74 1.81 -3.98
N ILE A 36 -6.49 1.47 -3.64
CA ILE A 36 -5.34 1.69 -4.50
C ILE A 36 -5.41 0.75 -5.71
N GLU A 37 -5.72 -0.54 -5.52
CA GLU A 37 -5.88 -1.50 -6.61
C GLU A 37 -6.98 -1.05 -7.59
N ASN A 38 -8.14 -0.65 -7.07
CA ASN A 38 -9.27 -0.20 -7.89
C ASN A 38 -8.97 1.08 -8.67
N LYS A 39 -8.14 1.97 -8.13
CA LYS A 39 -7.77 3.24 -8.80
C LYS A 39 -6.62 3.09 -9.79
N THR A 40 -5.71 2.15 -9.55
CA THR A 40 -4.49 2.00 -10.36
C THR A 40 -4.56 0.81 -11.33
N GLY A 41 -5.46 -0.16 -11.08
CA GLY A 41 -5.50 -1.43 -11.80
C GLY A 41 -4.29 -2.33 -11.52
N LYS A 42 -3.46 -2.00 -10.52
CA LYS A 42 -2.25 -2.71 -10.15
C LYS A 42 -2.45 -3.50 -8.88
N LYS A 43 -1.79 -4.65 -8.77
CA LYS A 43 -1.85 -5.47 -7.55
C LYS A 43 -1.13 -4.77 -6.39
N VAL A 44 -1.77 -4.74 -5.23
CA VAL A 44 -1.21 -4.17 -4.00
C VAL A 44 -0.89 -5.30 -3.02
N LYS A 45 0.36 -5.36 -2.56
CA LYS A 45 0.82 -6.31 -1.53
C LYS A 45 1.06 -5.58 -0.22
N LEU A 46 0.44 -6.06 0.86
CA LEU A 46 0.62 -5.54 2.22
C LEU A 46 1.77 -6.27 2.94
N GLY A 47 2.45 -5.57 3.85
CA GLY A 47 3.33 -6.19 4.84
C GLY A 47 4.74 -6.52 4.36
N THR A 48 5.23 -5.91 3.29
CA THR A 48 6.45 -6.35 2.58
C THR A 48 7.75 -5.83 3.20
N HIS A 49 7.78 -5.64 4.51
CA HIS A 49 8.98 -5.22 5.23
C HIS A 49 9.25 -6.24 6.33
N GLU A 50 9.92 -7.33 5.93
CA GLU A 50 10.60 -8.24 6.84
C GLU A 50 11.80 -7.48 7.40
N TYR A 51 11.62 -6.90 8.59
CA TYR A 51 12.74 -6.37 9.38
C TYR A 51 13.48 -7.59 9.93
N HIS A 52 14.55 -8.01 9.25
CA HIS A 52 15.47 -9.04 9.77
C HIS A 52 16.40 -8.43 10.83
#